data_AF-A0A972WR67-F1
#
_entry.id   AF-A0A972WR67-F1
#
_cell.length_a   1.000
_cell.length_b   1.000
_cell.length_c   1.000
_cell.angle_alpha   90.00
_cell.angle_beta   90.00
_cell.angle_gamma   90.00
#
_symmetry.space_group_name_H-M   'P 1'
#
loop_
_entity.id
_entity.type
_entity.pdbx_description
1 polymer ?
#
loop_
_entity_poly.entity_id
_entity_poly.type
_entity_poly.pdbx_seq_one_letter_code
_entity_poly.pdbx_strand_id
1 'polypeptide(L)' 'MADDAFEMSVRKFLKQLGVTGHQEMEAAIRAARASGALDGKTTIKARAVVTLEGTGLNHQVEADIVLPSSEG' A
#
# COMPACT_ATOMS: atom_id res chain seq x y z
N MET A 1 8.65 25.51 15.03
CA MET A 1 7.70 25.09 16.09
C MET A 1 6.36 24.67 15.52
N ALA A 2 5.65 25.49 14.72
CA ALA A 2 4.44 25.03 14.00
C ALA A 2 4.76 24.03 12.87
N ASP A 3 5.87 24.26 12.16
CA ASP A 3 6.36 23.36 11.11
C ASP A 3 6.73 21.97 11.63
N ASP A 4 7.25 21.87 12.85
CA ASP A 4 7.66 20.60 13.46
C ASP A 4 6.46 19.70 13.74
N ALA A 5 5.34 20.27 14.19
CA ALA A 5 4.10 19.54 14.44
C ALA A 5 3.47 19.06 13.12
N PHE A 6 3.46 19.92 12.10
CA PHE A 6 3.01 19.57 10.76
C PHE A 6 3.85 18.45 10.15
N GLU A 7 5.18 18.62 10.07
CA GLU A 7 6.09 17.62 9.49
C GLU A 7 5.97 16.27 10.22
N MET A 8 5.91 16.31 11.56
CA MET A 8 5.76 15.11 12.37
C MET A 8 4.41 14.42 12.12
N SER A 9 3.32 15.17 11.94
CA SER A 9 2.00 14.61 11.64
C SER A 9 1.97 13.92 10.27
N VAL A 10 2.55 14.55 9.23
CA VAL A 10 2.67 13.96 7.89
C VAL A 10 3.53 12.70 7.93
N ARG A 11 4.68 12.76 8.62
CA ARG A 11 5.57 11.60 8.76
C ARG A 11 4.88 10.43 9.48
N LYS A 12 4.11 10.70 10.55
CA LYS A 12 3.32 9.68 11.26
C LYS A 12 2.29 9.04 10.35
N PHE A 13 1.54 9.84 9.58
CA PHE A 13 0.56 9.34 8.62
C PHE A 13 1.20 8.44 7.57
N LEU A 14 2.29 8.89 6.93
CA LEU A 14 2.98 8.10 5.91
C LEU A 14 3.58 6.81 6.48
N LYS A 15 4.12 6.85 7.71
CA LYS A 15 4.62 5.66 8.39
C LYS A 15 3.50 4.66 8.68
N GLN A 16 2.35 5.13 9.16
CA GLN A 16 1.19 4.28 9.40
C GLN A 16 0.67 3.68 8.09
N LEU A 17 0.52 4.51 7.04
CA LEU A 17 0.12 4.05 5.71
C LEU A 17 1.07 2.97 5.17
N GLY A 18 2.39 3.16 5.31
CA GLY A 18 3.38 2.20 4.86
C GLY A 18 3.36 0.89 5.66
N VAL A 19 3.36 0.96 7.00
CA VAL A 19 3.41 -0.23 7.86
C VAL A 19 2.11 -1.03 7.79
N THR A 20 0.97 -0.37 7.97
CA THR A 20 -0.33 -1.04 7.90
C THR A 20 -0.64 -1.49 6.49
N GLY A 21 -0.34 -0.66 5.48
CA GLY A 21 -0.54 -1.04 4.07
C GLY A 21 0.26 -2.29 3.70
N HIS A 22 1.49 -2.43 4.19
CA HIS A 22 2.29 -3.63 3.97
C HIS A 22 1.63 -4.90 4.54
N GLN A 23 1.20 -4.84 5.80
CA GLN A 23 0.54 -5.97 6.48
C GLN A 23 -0.76 -6.39 5.77
N GLU A 24 -1.58 -5.42 5.38
CA GLU A 24 -2.83 -5.66 4.66
C GLU A 24 -2.57 -6.25 3.26
N MET A 25 -1.57 -5.73 2.54
CA MET A 25 -1.19 -6.26 1.23
C MET A 25 -0.72 -7.72 1.33
N GLU A 26 0.14 -8.06 2.29
CA GLU A 26 0.59 -9.44 2.50
C GLU A 26 -0.58 -10.38 2.84
N ALA A 27 -1.47 -9.95 3.73
CA ALA A 27 -2.65 -10.73 4.12
C ALA A 27 -3.57 -10.97 2.92
N ALA A 28 -3.85 -9.94 2.13
CA ALA A 28 -4.67 -10.03 0.92
C ALA A 28 -4.04 -10.93 -0.14
N ILE A 29 -2.73 -10.80 -0.40
CA ILE A 29 -2.01 -11.66 -1.35
C ILE A 29 -2.05 -13.12 -0.89
N ARG A 30 -1.84 -13.39 0.40
CA ARG A 30 -1.90 -14.74 0.97
C ARG A 30 -3.30 -15.35 0.84
N ALA A 31 -4.34 -14.59 1.15
CA ALA A 31 -5.73 -15.05 1.01
C ALA A 31 -6.11 -15.30 -0.44
N ALA A 32 -5.72 -14.41 -1.36
CA ALA A 32 -5.99 -14.55 -2.79
C ALA A 32 -5.21 -15.70 -3.45
N ARG A 33 -4.04 -16.07 -2.89
CA ARG A 33 -3.35 -17.31 -3.26
C ARG A 33 -4.07 -18.55 -2.75
N ALA A 34 -4.50 -18.56 -1.49
CA ALA A 34 -5.21 -19.70 -0.92
C ALA A 34 -6.53 -20.01 -1.66
N SER A 35 -7.15 -18.99 -2.27
CA SER A 35 -8.36 -19.15 -3.09
C SER A 35 -8.10 -19.41 -4.59
N GLY A 36 -6.83 -19.47 -5.02
CA GLY A 36 -6.44 -19.66 -6.43
C GLY A 36 -6.64 -18.43 -7.33
N ALA A 37 -7.06 -17.28 -6.80
CA ALA A 37 -7.31 -16.06 -7.58
C ALA A 37 -6.04 -15.45 -8.21
N LEU A 38 -4.87 -15.88 -7.72
CA LEU A 38 -3.55 -15.46 -8.20
C LEU A 38 -2.78 -16.59 -8.91
N ASP A 39 -3.43 -17.70 -9.23
CA ASP A 39 -2.79 -18.81 -9.94
C ASP A 39 -2.33 -18.38 -11.33
N GLY A 40 -1.10 -18.75 -11.69
CA GLY A 40 -0.45 -18.34 -12.95
C GLY A 40 -0.09 -16.85 -13.04
N LYS A 41 -0.37 -16.04 -12.01
CA LYS A 41 0.06 -14.63 -11.96
C LYS A 41 1.43 -14.54 -11.29
N THR A 42 2.30 -13.75 -11.91
CA THR A 42 3.63 -13.42 -11.39
C THR A 42 3.70 -11.98 -10.86
N THR A 43 2.80 -11.11 -11.32
CA THR A 43 2.71 -9.71 -10.90
C THR A 43 1.26 -9.28 -10.72
N ILE A 44 1.03 -8.29 -9.84
CA ILE A 44 -0.25 -7.59 -9.68
C ILE A 44 -0.02 -6.08 -9.67
N LYS A 45 -0.99 -5.33 -10.22
CA LYS A 45 -0.99 -3.88 -10.09
C LYS A 45 -1.50 -3.47 -8.72
N ALA A 46 -0.67 -2.75 -7.97
CA ALA A 46 -1.05 -2.07 -6.74
C ALA A 46 -1.29 -0.58 -7.00
N ARG A 47 -2.23 -0.01 -6.26
CA ARG A 47 -2.60 1.41 -6.33
C ARG A 47 -2.83 1.93 -4.92
N ALA A 48 -2.20 3.05 -4.58
CA ALA A 48 -2.47 3.82 -3.36
C ALA A 48 -2.96 5.21 -3.76
N VAL A 49 -3.98 5.71 -3.04
CA VAL A 49 -4.53 7.05 -3.25
C VAL A 49 -4.50 7.79 -1.93
N VAL A 50 -3.85 8.96 -1.90
CA VAL A 50 -3.81 9.87 -0.75
C VAL A 50 -4.63 11.10 -1.08
N THR A 51 -5.68 11.33 -0.30
CA THR A 51 -6.55 12.49 -0.40
C THR A 51 -6.44 13.30 0.88
N LEU A 52 -6.30 14.62 0.76
CA LEU A 52 -6.38 15.53 1.91
C LEU A 52 -7.67 16.34 1.79
N GLU A 53 -8.63 16.05 2.65
CA GLU A 53 -9.92 16.73 2.68
C GLU A 53 -9.75 18.25 2.92
N GLY A 54 -10.58 19.05 2.25
CA GLY A 54 -10.44 20.52 2.28
C GLY A 54 -9.32 21.06 1.39
N THR A 55 -8.58 20.18 0.69
CA THR A 55 -7.62 20.56 -0.35
C THR A 55 -8.02 19.95 -1.70
N GLY A 56 -7.36 20.37 -2.78
CA GLY A 56 -7.47 19.73 -4.09
C GLY A 56 -6.53 18.54 -4.28
N LEU A 57 -5.83 18.08 -3.24
CA LEU A 57 -4.83 17.02 -3.37
C LEU A 57 -5.51 15.64 -3.52
N ASN A 58 -5.27 15.02 -4.68
CA ASN A 58 -5.56 13.61 -4.95
C ASN A 58 -4.30 12.98 -5.58
N HIS A 59 -3.42 12.45 -4.73
CA HIS A 59 -2.16 11.87 -5.18
C HIS A 59 -2.30 10.36 -5.32
N GLN A 60 -2.01 9.85 -6.51
CA GLN A 60 -2.10 8.43 -6.83
C GLN A 60 -0.70 7.87 -7.11
N VAL A 61 -0.40 6.74 -6.47
CA VAL A 61 0.82 5.96 -6.69
C VAL A 61 0.40 4.59 -7.23
N GLU A 62 1.00 4.19 -8.34
CA GLU A 62 0.80 2.87 -8.95
C GLU A 62 2.13 2.15 -9.07
N ALA A 63 2.12 0.85 -8.81
CA ALA A 63 3.30 0.00 -8.90
C ALA A 63 2.90 -1.43 -9.25
N ASP A 64 3.78 -2.14 -9.95
CA ASP A 64 3.66 -3.58 -10.13
C ASP A 64 4.33 -4.29 -8.95
N ILE A 65 3.58 -5.13 -8.25
CA ILE A 65 4.06 -5.96 -7.15
C ILE A 65 4.32 -7.36 -7.69
N VAL A 66 5.58 -7.80 -7.56
CA VAL A 66 5.95 -9.18 -7.85
C VAL A 66 5.38 -10.08 -6.77
N LEU A 67 4.60 -11.06 -7.18
CA LEU A 67 4.05 -12.06 -6.26
C LEU A 67 5.17 -13.02 -5.84
N PRO A 68 5.25 -13.43 -4.57
CA PRO A 68 6.29 -14.39 -4.16
C PRO A 68 6.13 -15.67 -4.98
N SER A 69 7.18 -16.20 -5.59
CA SER A 69 7.07 -17.43 -6.37
C SER A 69 6.61 -18.57 -5.46
N SER A 70 5.67 -19.39 -5.94
CA SER A 70 5.39 -20.69 -5.32
C SER A 70 6.49 -21.66 -5.75
N GLU A 71 7.74 -21.38 -5.38
CA GLU A 71 8.83 -22.36 -5.54
C GLU A 71 9.02 -23.09 -4.21
N GLY A 72 8.64 -24.38 -4.22
CA GLY A 72 9.05 -25.40 -3.25
C GLY A 72 8.23 -25.49 -1.98
#